data_AF-A0A969JGP3-F1
#
_entry.id   AF-A0A969JGP3-F1
#
_cell.length_a   1.000
_cell.length_b   1.000
_cell.length_c   1.000
_cell.angle_alpha   90.00
_cell.angle_beta   90.00
_cell.angle_gamma   90.00
#
_symmetry.space_group_name_H-M   'P 1'
#
loop_
_entity.id
_entity.type
_entity.pdbx_description
1 polymer ?
#
loop_
_entity_poly.entity_id
_entity_poly.type
_entity_poly.pdbx_seq_one_letter_code
_entity_poly.pdbx_strand_id
1 'polypeptide(L)'
;ELQRQENLSTSLREIYYRTKHTIKGTSENTFDDQSESDPCIEDLEVTLSLLREELHVRADERGSIVGNITIVEGGDTIDCTRQGKAGKTVPSIVEPGELDIKKCSADFVLLIEKGTQFSRLSEDKFWRKHNCVLLTGNGQPPRGIRRLARRLHDECEYDSNRRL
;
A
#
# COMPACT_ATOMS: atom_id res chain seq x y z
N GLU A 1 5.93 -17.37 -23.27
CA GLU A 1 7.39 -17.65 -23.16
C GLU A 1 8.28 -16.45 -23.47
N LEU A 2 7.85 -15.45 -24.27
CA LEU A 2 8.66 -14.25 -24.59
C LEU A 2 8.73 -13.15 -23.50
N GLN A 3 7.89 -13.18 -22.46
CA GLN A 3 7.84 -12.10 -21.44
C GLN A 3 8.78 -12.30 -20.25
N ARG A 4 9.36 -13.50 -20.08
CA ARG A 4 10.33 -13.75 -19.01
C ARG A 4 11.72 -13.18 -19.30
N GLN A 5 12.00 -12.79 -20.55
CA GLN A 5 13.33 -12.37 -20.99
C GLN A 5 13.52 -10.86 -21.12
N GLU A 6 12.46 -10.06 -21.06
CA GLU A 6 12.58 -8.61 -21.04
C GLU A 6 11.89 -8.07 -19.80
N ASN A 7 12.60 -7.25 -19.02
CA ASN A 7 12.12 -6.45 -17.88
C ASN A 7 11.04 -5.43 -18.32
N LEU A 8 9.98 -5.87 -19.00
CA LEU A 8 8.84 -5.04 -19.36
C LEU A 8 7.79 -5.13 -18.26
N SER A 9 7.53 -3.98 -17.62
CA SER A 9 6.49 -3.83 -16.61
C SER A 9 5.10 -3.91 -17.25
N THR A 10 4.25 -4.83 -16.79
CA THR A 10 2.85 -4.96 -17.24
C THR A 10 1.91 -4.45 -16.13
N SER A 11 1.05 -3.48 -16.45
CA SER A 11 0.10 -2.90 -15.48
C SER A 11 -1.15 -3.78 -15.26
N LEU A 12 -1.91 -3.58 -14.17
CA LEU A 12 -3.25 -4.22 -13.97
C LEU A 12 -4.14 -4.07 -15.21
N ARG A 13 -4.08 -2.88 -15.83
CA ARG A 13 -4.85 -2.60 -17.04
C ARG A 13 -4.44 -3.46 -18.21
N GLU A 14 -3.14 -3.72 -18.35
CA GLU A 14 -2.64 -4.54 -19.44
C GLU A 14 -2.94 -6.04 -19.22
N ILE A 15 -2.91 -6.52 -17.97
CA ILE A 15 -3.43 -7.85 -17.63
C ILE A 15 -4.92 -7.90 -17.97
N TYR A 16 -5.73 -6.95 -17.48
CA TYR A 16 -7.16 -6.84 -17.80
C TYR A 16 -7.42 -6.87 -19.31
N TYR A 17 -6.70 -6.08 -20.13
CA TYR A 17 -6.88 -6.10 -21.59
C TYR A 17 -6.48 -7.42 -22.24
N ARG A 18 -5.51 -8.16 -21.67
CA ARG A 18 -5.10 -9.47 -22.18
C ARG A 18 -6.05 -10.59 -21.76
N THR A 19 -6.62 -10.52 -20.55
CA THR A 19 -7.63 -11.48 -20.10
C THR A 19 -9.03 -11.15 -20.59
N LYS A 20 -9.30 -9.91 -21.01
CA LYS A 20 -10.54 -9.52 -21.70
C LYS A 20 -10.57 -10.12 -23.11
N HIS A 21 -10.94 -11.40 -23.18
CA HIS A 21 -11.31 -12.05 -24.42
C HIS A 21 -12.80 -12.39 -24.39
N THR A 22 -13.43 -12.33 -25.55
CA THR A 22 -14.80 -12.84 -25.71
C THR A 22 -14.74 -14.36 -25.67
N ILE A 23 -15.55 -14.98 -24.81
CA ILE A 23 -15.56 -16.44 -24.68
C ILE A 23 -16.06 -17.03 -26.00
N LYS A 24 -15.34 -18.02 -26.52
CA LYS A 24 -15.59 -18.55 -27.86
C LYS A 24 -16.98 -19.22 -27.90
N GLY A 25 -17.91 -18.60 -28.63
CA GLY A 25 -19.29 -19.08 -28.76
C GLY A 25 -20.32 -18.30 -27.94
N THR A 26 -19.92 -17.22 -27.24
CA THR A 26 -20.85 -16.31 -26.53
C THR A 26 -20.57 -14.85 -26.88
N SER A 27 -21.49 -13.96 -26.51
CA SER A 27 -21.31 -12.49 -26.54
C SER A 27 -20.62 -11.94 -25.29
N GLU A 28 -20.23 -12.81 -24.35
CA GLU A 28 -19.77 -12.45 -23.02
C GLU A 28 -18.24 -12.36 -22.98
N ASN A 29 -17.71 -11.36 -22.27
CA ASN A 29 -16.28 -11.26 -22.00
C ASN A 29 -15.91 -11.99 -20.72
N THR A 30 -14.63 -12.36 -20.58
CA THR A 30 -14.11 -12.94 -19.33
C THR A 30 -14.17 -11.98 -18.14
N PHE A 31 -14.08 -10.67 -18.39
CA PHE A 31 -14.31 -9.60 -17.43
C PHE A 31 -14.87 -8.37 -18.17
N ASP A 32 -15.92 -7.75 -17.63
CA ASP A 32 -16.50 -6.55 -18.24
C ASP A 32 -15.95 -5.26 -17.62
N ASP A 33 -15.61 -5.27 -16.33
CA ASP A 33 -15.01 -4.13 -15.62
C ASP A 33 -13.78 -4.53 -14.77
N GLN A 34 -12.86 -3.58 -14.56
CA GLN A 34 -11.67 -3.76 -13.73
C GLN A 34 -12.03 -4.05 -12.27
N SER A 35 -13.17 -3.53 -11.80
CA SER A 35 -13.71 -3.77 -10.47
C SER A 35 -14.00 -5.25 -10.19
N GLU A 36 -14.24 -6.06 -11.24
CA GLU A 36 -14.44 -7.51 -11.15
C GLU A 36 -13.11 -8.27 -11.24
N SER A 37 -12.15 -7.77 -12.02
CA SER A 37 -10.85 -8.44 -12.17
C SER A 37 -9.92 -8.24 -10.98
N ASP A 38 -9.98 -7.08 -10.32
CA ASP A 38 -9.06 -6.72 -9.25
C ASP A 38 -9.12 -7.69 -8.04
N PRO A 39 -10.31 -8.06 -7.51
CA PRO A 39 -10.41 -9.05 -6.44
C PRO A 39 -9.97 -10.45 -6.86
N CYS A 40 -10.32 -10.89 -8.08
CA CYS A 40 -9.92 -12.21 -8.58
C CYS A 40 -8.40 -12.32 -8.76
N ILE A 41 -7.75 -11.25 -9.20
CA ILE A 41 -6.29 -11.17 -9.29
C ILE A 41 -5.67 -11.14 -7.88
N GLU A 42 -6.29 -10.44 -6.92
CA GLU A 42 -5.88 -10.44 -5.51
C GLU A 42 -5.94 -11.86 -4.90
N ASP A 43 -7.02 -12.61 -5.16
CA ASP A 43 -7.19 -13.97 -4.67
C ASP A 43 -6.22 -14.98 -5.31
N LEU A 44 -5.96 -14.84 -6.61
CA LEU A 44 -4.98 -15.65 -7.33
C LEU A 44 -3.56 -15.44 -6.79
N GLU A 45 -3.20 -14.21 -6.43
CA GLU A 45 -1.90 -13.90 -5.84
C GLU A 45 -1.74 -14.50 -4.45
N VAL A 46 -2.76 -14.39 -3.60
CA VAL A 46 -2.77 -14.99 -2.26
C VAL A 46 -2.69 -16.52 -2.37
N THR A 47 -3.42 -17.12 -3.32
CA THR A 47 -3.45 -18.57 -3.53
C THR A 47 -2.13 -19.11 -4.05
N LEU A 48 -1.47 -18.38 -4.95
CA LEU A 48 -0.23 -18.84 -5.58
C LEU A 48 1.04 -18.52 -4.76
N SER A 49 0.94 -17.74 -3.67
CA SER A 49 2.09 -17.28 -2.88
C SER A 49 3.20 -16.65 -3.74
N LEU A 50 2.85 -16.11 -4.89
CA LEU A 50 3.77 -15.45 -5.80
C LEU A 50 3.91 -13.99 -5.36
N LEU A 51 5.14 -13.57 -5.05
CA LEU A 51 5.43 -12.18 -4.77
C LEU A 51 5.28 -11.35 -6.06
N ARG A 52 4.70 -10.14 -5.93
CA ARG A 52 4.43 -9.25 -7.07
C ARG A 52 5.68 -8.72 -7.76
N GLU A 53 6.88 -8.95 -7.23
CA GLU A 53 8.12 -8.70 -7.97
C GLU A 53 8.14 -9.45 -9.32
N GLU A 54 7.49 -10.62 -9.43
CA GLU A 54 7.40 -11.37 -10.68
C GLU A 54 6.25 -10.92 -11.60
N LEU A 55 5.27 -10.17 -11.08
CA LEU A 55 4.07 -9.77 -11.84
C LEU A 55 4.05 -8.28 -12.24
N HIS A 56 4.95 -7.44 -11.70
CA HIS A 56 5.12 -6.01 -12.06
C HIS A 56 3.82 -5.16 -12.01
N VAL A 57 2.85 -5.59 -11.21
CA VAL A 57 1.53 -4.97 -11.11
C VAL A 57 1.58 -3.78 -10.14
N ARG A 58 1.80 -2.58 -10.69
CA ARG A 58 1.75 -1.31 -9.93
C ARG A 58 0.31 -0.87 -9.72
N ALA A 59 -0.13 -0.81 -8.46
CA ALA A 59 -1.34 -0.10 -8.07
C ALA A 59 -1.07 1.41 -8.02
N ASP A 60 -2.10 2.25 -8.01
CA ASP A 60 -1.90 3.69 -7.85
C ASP A 60 -1.24 4.02 -6.50
N GLU A 61 -0.19 4.83 -6.53
CA GLU A 61 0.53 5.37 -5.36
C GLU A 61 -0.29 6.48 -4.69
N ARG A 62 -1.48 6.12 -4.21
CA ARG A 62 -2.41 7.02 -3.53
C ARG A 62 -2.34 6.80 -2.03
N GLY A 63 -1.87 7.81 -1.30
CA GLY A 63 -1.90 7.81 0.15
C GLY A 63 -0.58 8.21 0.78
N SER A 64 -0.66 8.57 2.06
CA SER A 64 0.47 9.16 2.78
C SER A 64 0.58 8.62 4.20
N ILE A 65 1.81 8.56 4.69
CA ILE A 65 2.15 8.21 6.07
C ILE A 65 2.97 9.33 6.71
N VAL A 66 2.67 9.65 7.97
CA VAL A 66 3.45 10.59 8.80
C VAL A 66 3.34 10.19 10.26
N GLY A 67 4.42 10.33 11.03
CA GLY A 67 4.39 10.06 12.47
C GLY A 67 5.63 9.39 12.98
N ASN A 68 5.53 8.81 14.18
CA ASN A 68 6.66 8.24 14.94
C ASN A 68 7.08 6.86 14.40
N ILE A 69 7.51 6.84 13.15
CA ILE A 69 7.97 5.66 12.43
C ILE A 69 9.15 6.03 11.51
N THR A 70 10.08 5.09 11.36
CA THR A 70 11.17 5.14 10.40
C THR A 70 11.06 3.91 9.52
N ILE A 71 11.02 4.12 8.21
CA ILE A 71 10.96 3.07 7.19
C ILE A 71 12.25 3.05 6.37
N VAL A 72 12.57 1.92 5.74
CA VAL A 72 13.62 1.81 4.73
C VAL A 72 12.94 1.48 3.41
N GLU A 73 13.24 2.25 2.37
CA GLU A 73 12.68 2.06 1.03
C GLU A 73 13.83 2.17 0.02
N GLY A 74 14.04 1.15 -0.81
CA GLY A 74 15.12 1.15 -1.81
C GLY A 74 16.53 1.33 -1.22
N GLY A 75 16.74 0.99 0.06
CA GLY A 75 17.99 1.19 0.80
C GLY A 75 18.09 2.54 1.54
N ASP A 76 17.18 3.47 1.29
CA ASP A 76 17.16 4.77 1.96
C ASP A 76 16.36 4.72 3.26
N THR A 77 16.95 5.21 4.35
CA THR A 77 16.24 5.33 5.64
C THR A 77 15.44 6.64 5.68
N ILE A 78 14.11 6.51 5.78
CA ILE A 78 13.17 7.62 5.74
C ILE A 78 12.55 7.82 7.12
N ASP A 79 12.79 8.98 7.72
CA ASP A 79 12.17 9.42 8.96
C ASP A 79 10.80 10.09 8.66
N CYS A 80 9.71 9.40 9.00
CA CYS A 80 8.35 9.87 8.76
C CYS A 80 7.91 11.01 9.69
N THR A 81 8.73 11.40 10.67
CA THR A 81 8.47 12.57 11.53
C THR A 81 8.87 13.90 10.86
N ARG A 82 9.65 13.83 9.76
CA ARG A 82 10.27 14.99 9.08
C ARG A 82 9.76 15.25 7.67
N GLN A 83 8.63 14.65 7.29
CA GLN A 83 8.08 14.69 5.92
C GLN A 83 7.15 15.88 5.64
N GLY A 84 7.14 16.89 6.51
CA GLY A 84 6.23 18.04 6.38
C GLY A 84 4.75 17.66 6.47
N LYS A 85 3.86 18.54 5.99
CA LYS A 85 2.40 18.38 6.13
C LYS A 85 1.84 17.25 5.27
N ALA A 86 2.42 17.00 4.10
CA ALA A 86 1.95 16.01 3.14
C ALA A 86 2.29 14.56 3.54
N GLY A 87 3.27 14.36 4.43
CA GLY A 87 3.78 13.03 4.76
C GLY A 87 4.57 12.41 3.62
N LYS A 88 5.04 11.17 3.83
CA LYS A 88 5.67 10.36 2.80
C LYS A 88 4.59 9.64 2.01
N THR A 89 4.64 9.71 0.69
CA THR A 89 3.80 8.89 -0.19
C THR A 89 4.11 7.41 0.01
N VAL A 90 3.07 6.61 0.19
CA VAL A 90 3.21 5.16 0.35
C VAL A 90 3.29 4.51 -1.04
N PRO A 91 4.34 3.71 -1.32
CA PRO A 91 4.45 3.00 -2.59
C PRO A 91 3.36 1.95 -2.75
N SER A 92 3.15 1.51 -3.99
CA SER A 92 2.15 0.47 -4.30
C SER A 92 2.54 -0.92 -3.81
N ILE A 93 3.84 -1.18 -3.73
CA ILE A 93 4.44 -2.40 -3.20
C ILE A 93 5.02 -2.07 -1.83
N VAL A 94 4.54 -2.77 -0.81
CA VAL A 94 4.91 -2.54 0.59
C VAL A 94 5.33 -3.86 1.22
N GLU A 95 6.05 -4.68 0.48
CA GLU A 95 6.47 -6.01 0.92
C GLU A 95 7.87 -5.94 1.55
N PRO A 96 8.26 -6.91 2.41
CA PRO A 96 9.60 -6.95 2.97
C PRO A 96 10.68 -6.92 1.89
N GLY A 97 11.69 -6.08 2.06
CA GLY A 97 12.73 -5.81 1.06
C GLY A 97 12.45 -4.62 0.13
N GLU A 98 11.18 -4.27 -0.10
CA GLU A 98 10.78 -3.06 -0.85
C GLU A 98 10.52 -1.90 0.12
N LEU A 99 9.77 -2.17 1.19
CA LEU A 99 9.54 -1.25 2.30
C LEU A 99 9.72 -2.00 3.62
N ASP A 100 10.68 -1.61 4.44
CA ASP A 100 10.92 -2.25 5.74
C ASP A 100 10.65 -1.29 6.89
N ILE A 101 9.95 -1.75 7.92
CA ILE A 101 9.71 -0.98 9.14
C ILE A 101 10.96 -1.11 10.02
N LYS A 102 11.80 -0.07 10.04
CA LYS A 102 13.04 -0.05 10.83
C LYS A 102 12.80 0.22 12.30
N LYS A 103 11.90 1.15 12.59
CA LYS A 103 11.55 1.55 13.95
C LYS A 103 10.14 2.11 14.00
N CYS A 104 9.32 1.57 14.87
CA CYS A 104 7.99 2.07 15.16
C CYS A 104 7.89 2.29 16.66
N SER A 105 7.66 3.52 17.10
CA SER A 105 7.50 3.85 18.54
C SER A 105 6.12 4.40 18.85
N ALA A 106 5.18 4.22 17.92
CA ALA A 106 3.82 4.72 18.03
C ALA A 106 2.95 3.75 18.82
N ASP A 107 2.05 4.31 19.64
CA ASP A 107 1.11 3.54 20.47
C ASP A 107 -0.08 3.02 19.64
N PHE A 108 -0.38 3.68 18.51
CA PHE A 108 -1.43 3.27 17.58
C PHE A 108 -1.23 3.87 16.19
N VAL A 109 -1.95 3.32 15.21
CA VAL A 109 -2.07 3.85 13.85
C VAL A 109 -3.46 4.47 13.70
N LEU A 110 -3.52 5.73 13.25
CA LEU A 110 -4.75 6.43 12.93
C LEU A 110 -4.92 6.52 11.42
N LEU A 111 -5.82 5.69 10.88
CA LEU A 111 -6.20 5.73 9.48
C LEU A 111 -7.25 6.82 9.23
N ILE A 112 -6.93 7.79 8.38
CA ILE A 112 -7.76 8.94 8.05
C ILE A 112 -8.18 8.84 6.59
N GLU A 113 -9.48 8.72 6.33
CA GLU A 113 -10.01 8.58 4.96
C GLU A 113 -9.70 9.84 4.11
N LYS A 114 -10.07 11.02 4.61
CA LYS A 114 -10.00 12.26 3.85
C LYS A 114 -8.63 12.94 3.97
N GLY A 115 -7.95 13.09 2.83
CA GLY A 115 -6.62 13.71 2.76
C GLY A 115 -6.53 15.11 3.36
N THR A 116 -7.58 15.93 3.24
CA THR A 116 -7.59 17.27 3.85
C THR A 116 -7.53 17.23 5.37
N GLN A 117 -8.17 16.24 6.00
CA GLN A 117 -8.12 16.03 7.45
C GLN A 117 -6.77 15.46 7.88
N PHE A 118 -6.18 14.56 7.09
CA PHE A 118 -4.82 14.08 7.29
C PHE A 118 -3.82 15.24 7.30
N SER A 119 -3.84 16.09 6.28
CA SER A 119 -2.93 17.24 6.17
C SER A 119 -3.09 18.20 7.35
N ARG A 120 -4.33 18.39 7.84
CA ARG A 120 -4.60 19.24 9.00
C ARG A 120 -4.01 18.65 10.29
N LEU A 121 -4.26 17.38 10.56
CA LEU A 121 -3.72 16.70 11.74
C LEU A 121 -2.18 16.57 11.70
N SER A 122 -1.62 16.41 10.51
CA SER A 122 -0.17 16.44 10.26
C SER A 122 0.43 17.82 10.60
N GLU A 123 -0.20 18.90 10.13
CA GLU A 123 0.19 20.27 10.44
C GLU A 123 0.14 20.57 11.94
N ASP A 124 -0.91 20.12 12.61
CA ASP A 124 -1.09 20.27 14.07
C ASP A 124 -0.17 19.33 14.88
N LYS A 125 0.66 18.53 14.20
CA LYS A 125 1.58 17.52 14.75
C LYS A 125 0.86 16.59 15.74
N PHE A 126 -0.35 16.15 15.39
CA PHE A 126 -1.15 15.26 16.21
C PHE A 126 -0.39 13.98 16.59
N TRP A 127 0.34 13.41 15.61
CA TRP A 127 1.23 12.26 15.80
C TRP A 127 2.27 12.43 16.91
N ARG A 128 2.73 13.67 17.14
CA ARG A 128 3.68 13.96 18.22
C ARG A 128 2.99 14.04 19.58
N LYS A 129 1.79 14.60 19.64
CA LYS A 129 1.02 14.79 20.88
C LYS A 129 0.47 13.46 21.42
N HIS A 130 0.02 12.59 20.53
CA HIS A 130 -0.63 11.32 20.86
C HIS A 130 0.24 10.09 20.54
N ASN A 131 1.53 10.32 20.25
CA ASN A 131 2.50 9.27 19.91
C ASN A 131 1.94 8.24 18.93
N CYS A 132 1.50 8.68 17.75
CA CYS A 132 0.84 7.81 16.78
C CYS A 132 1.42 7.93 15.36
N VAL A 133 1.03 7.01 14.50
CA VAL A 133 1.25 7.12 13.04
C VAL A 133 -0.07 7.52 12.40
N LEU A 134 -0.06 8.58 11.60
CA LEU A 134 -1.17 8.93 10.73
C LEU A 134 -0.96 8.25 9.38
N LEU A 135 -2.01 7.62 8.87
CA LEU A 135 -2.03 6.97 7.56
C LEU A 135 -3.28 7.45 6.80
N THR A 136 -3.18 7.70 5.50
CA THR A 136 -4.35 8.04 4.67
C THR A 136 -4.29 7.34 3.33
N GLY A 137 -5.46 6.93 2.83
CA GLY A 137 -5.64 6.43 1.46
C GLY A 137 -6.17 7.49 0.48
N ASN A 138 -6.50 8.70 0.95
CA ASN A 138 -7.18 9.74 0.17
C ASN A 138 -8.50 9.26 -0.47
N GLY A 139 -9.42 8.77 0.35
CA GLY A 139 -10.66 8.10 -0.06
C GLY A 139 -10.58 6.60 0.18
N GLN A 140 -11.05 5.80 -0.79
CA GLN A 140 -10.92 4.34 -0.73
C GLN A 140 -9.43 3.96 -0.69
N PRO A 141 -8.96 3.30 0.39
CA PRO A 141 -7.54 3.02 0.53
C PRO A 141 -7.08 2.00 -0.52
N PRO A 142 -6.06 2.32 -1.33
CA PRO A 142 -5.51 1.35 -2.25
C PRO A 142 -4.83 0.22 -1.49
N ARG A 143 -4.54 -0.87 -2.21
CA ARG A 143 -3.91 -2.06 -1.64
C ARG A 143 -2.65 -1.76 -0.83
N GLY A 144 -1.74 -0.91 -1.33
CA GLY A 144 -0.51 -0.55 -0.59
C GLY A 144 -0.81 0.01 0.80
N ILE A 145 -1.84 0.85 0.93
CA ILE A 145 -2.28 1.39 2.22
C ILE A 145 -2.92 0.31 3.10
N ARG A 146 -3.76 -0.56 2.54
CA ARG A 146 -4.39 -1.67 3.29
C ARG A 146 -3.35 -2.64 3.84
N ARG A 147 -2.38 -3.03 3.00
CA ARG A 147 -1.28 -3.93 3.37
C ARG A 147 -0.35 -3.28 4.37
N LEU A 148 0.05 -2.02 4.15
CA LEU A 148 0.89 -1.31 5.10
C LEU A 148 0.17 -1.16 6.45
N ALA A 149 -1.12 -0.85 6.48
CA ALA A 149 -1.88 -0.81 7.74
C ALA A 149 -1.83 -2.16 8.48
N ARG A 150 -1.95 -3.28 7.75
CA ARG A 150 -1.84 -4.63 8.32
C ARG A 150 -0.42 -4.90 8.84
N ARG A 151 0.60 -4.59 8.06
CA ARG A 151 2.01 -4.74 8.46
C ARG A 151 2.35 -3.89 9.68
N LEU A 152 1.90 -2.64 9.73
CA LEU A 152 2.06 -1.79 10.90
C LEU A 152 1.40 -2.40 12.13
N HIS A 153 0.25 -3.05 11.98
CA HIS A 153 -0.41 -3.72 13.10
C HIS A 153 0.36 -4.96 13.58
N ASP A 154 0.91 -5.76 12.67
CA ASP A 154 1.60 -7.01 12.99
C ASP A 154 3.08 -6.81 13.38
N GLU A 155 3.78 -5.83 12.79
CA GLU A 155 5.22 -5.60 12.93
C GLU A 155 5.58 -4.44 13.87
N CYS A 156 4.69 -3.47 14.12
CA CYS A 156 4.96 -2.49 15.17
C CYS A 156 4.80 -3.14 16.55
N GLU A 157 5.90 -3.22 17.30
CA GLU A 157 5.82 -3.52 18.73
C GLU A 157 5.10 -2.37 19.45
N TYR A 158 3.81 -2.55 19.72
CA TYR A 158 3.07 -1.64 20.58
C TYR A 158 3.49 -1.91 22.03
N ASP A 159 4.13 -0.93 22.66
CA ASP A 159 4.49 -1.02 24.07
C ASP A 159 3.22 -0.95 24.94
N SER A 160 2.59 -2.10 25.15
CA SER A 160 1.37 -2.25 25.95
C SER A 160 1.56 -1.87 27.42
N ASN A 161 2.79 -1.63 27.90
CA ASN A 161 3.09 -1.21 29.26
C ASN A 161 3.12 0.31 29.47
N ARG A 162 2.94 1.12 28.41
CA ARG A 162 2.93 2.59 28.52
C ARG A 162 1.57 3.22 28.84
N ARG A 163 0.52 2.39 28.94
CA ARG A 163 -0.76 2.78 29.52
C ARG A 163 -0.70 2.57 31.03
N LEU A 164 -0.17 3.54 31.76
CA LEU A 164 -0.52 3.95 33.14
C LEU A 164 0.37 5.12 33.58
#